data_AF-A0A7T5BJF9-F1
#
_entry.id   AF-A0A7T5BJF9-F1
#
_cell.length_a   1.000
_cell.length_b   1.000
_cell.length_c   1.000
_cell.angle_alpha   90.00
_cell.angle_beta   90.00
_cell.angle_gamma   90.00
#
_symmetry.space_group_name_H-M   'P 1'
#
loop_
_entity.id
_entity.type
_entity.pdbx_description
1 polymer ?
#
loop_
_entity_poly.entity_id
_entity_poly.type
_entity_poly.pdbx_seq_one_letter_code
_entity_poly.pdbx_strand_id
1 'polypeptide(L)' 'MTRSPHRLALLGAAIALVAGVGLLFTPWDGPVIVVAWVLIVGAAVLGAITLFLVRAPRS' A
#
# COMPACT_ATOMS: atom_id res chain seq x y z
N MET A 1 15.52 4.54 20.26
CA MET A 1 14.34 4.70 19.37
C MET A 1 14.64 4.05 18.01
N THR A 2 14.64 2.72 17.92
CA THR A 2 14.87 1.99 16.66
C THR A 2 13.54 1.92 15.89
N ARG A 3 13.26 2.98 15.11
CA ARG A 3 12.09 3.01 14.21
C ARG A 3 12.28 1.91 13.17
N SER A 4 11.62 0.76 13.38
CA SER A 4 11.58 -0.33 12.41
C SER A 4 11.08 0.21 11.07
N PRO A 5 11.90 0.25 10.01
CA PRO A 5 11.52 0.80 8.70
C PRO A 5 10.28 0.10 8.12
N HIS A 6 10.04 -1.14 8.55
CA HIS A 6 8.84 -1.93 8.26
C HIS A 6 7.53 -1.25 8.68
N ARG A 7 7.48 -0.55 9.82
CA ARG A 7 6.24 0.15 10.23
C ARG A 7 5.93 1.33 9.30
N LEU A 8 6.95 2.01 8.78
CA LEU A 8 6.76 3.10 7.82
C LEU A 8 6.30 2.58 6.46
N ALA A 9 6.85 1.45 6.01
CA ALA A 9 6.40 0.80 4.78
C ALA A 9 4.95 0.30 4.87
N LEU A 10 4.56 -0.33 5.99
CA LEU A 10 3.17 -0.72 6.24
C LEU A 10 2.22 0.48 6.35
N LEU A 11 2.66 1.56 7.00
CA LEU A 11 1.85 2.77 7.10
C LEU A 11 1.64 3.43 5.73
N GLY A 12 2.69 3.48 4.90
CA GLY A 12 2.58 3.95 3.52
C GLY A 12 1.64 3.08 2.68
N ALA A 13 1.74 1.76 2.79
CA ALA A 13 0.83 0.83 2.13
C ALA A 13 -0.63 1.03 2.59
N ALA A 14 -0.87 1.16 3.89
CA ALA A 14 -2.21 1.39 4.42
C ALA A 14 -2.83 2.71 3.91
N ILE A 15 -2.04 3.79 3.88
CA ILE A 15 -2.49 5.09 3.37
C ILE A 15 -2.81 5.00 1.88
N ALA A 16 -1.95 4.38 1.08
CA ALA A 16 -2.17 4.20 -0.36
C ALA A 16 -3.41 3.34 -0.65
N LEU A 17 -3.67 2.30 0.15
CA LEU A 17 -4.87 1.47 0.04
C LEU A 17 -6.12 2.31 0.33
N VAL A 18 -6.14 3.05 1.43
CA VAL A 18 -7.30 3.88 1.82
C VAL A 18 -7.55 4.97 0.79
N ALA A 19 -6.49 5.62 0.30
CA ALA A 19 -6.60 6.64 -0.76
C ALA A 19 -7.16 6.04 -2.06
N GLY A 20 -6.67 4.87 -2.48
CA GLY A 20 -7.17 4.17 -3.65
C GLY A 20 -8.64 3.74 -3.51
N VAL A 21 -9.04 3.20 -2.36
CA VAL A 21 -10.45 2.86 -2.10
C VAL A 21 -11.32 4.11 -2.10
N GLY A 22 -10.89 5.20 -1.46
CA GLY A 22 -11.62 6.48 -1.48
C GLY A 22 -11.77 7.04 -2.89
N LEU A 23 -10.74 6.90 -3.74
CA LEU A 23 -10.78 7.27 -5.15
C LEU A 23 -11.76 6.41 -5.97
N LEU A 24 -12.09 5.18 -5.58
CA LEU A 24 -13.12 4.40 -6.28
C LEU A 24 -14.55 4.90 -6.05
N PHE A 25 -14.80 5.60 -4.94
CA PHE A 25 -16.10 6.21 -4.65
C PHE A 25 -16.25 7.61 -5.27
N THR A 26 -15.20 8.10 -5.92
CA THR A 26 -15.23 9.41 -6.54
C THR A 26 -16.05 9.37 -7.84
N PRO A 27 -16.88 10.38 -8.15
CA PRO A 27 -17.70 10.40 -9.38
C PRO A 27 -16.90 10.67 -10.66
N TRP A 28 -15.57 10.53 -10.64
CA TRP A 28 -14.68 10.98 -11.71
C TRP A 28 -14.38 9.83 -12.67
N ASP A 29 -14.19 10.17 -13.95
CA ASP A 29 -14.10 9.22 -15.06
C ASP A 29 -12.92 8.23 -15.00
N GLY A 30 -12.94 7.28 -15.95
CA GLY A 30 -12.03 6.14 -16.12
C GLY A 30 -10.56 6.31 -15.70
N PRO A 31 -9.84 7.40 -16.06
CA PRO A 31 -8.45 7.58 -15.64
C PRO A 31 -8.26 7.60 -14.11
N VAL A 32 -9.21 8.18 -13.38
CA VAL A 32 -9.16 8.28 -11.91
C VAL A 32 -9.36 6.91 -11.27
N ILE A 33 -10.25 6.09 -11.85
CA ILE A 33 -10.46 4.70 -11.45
C ILE A 33 -9.18 3.87 -11.68
N VAL A 34 -8.49 4.08 -12.81
CA VAL A 34 -7.20 3.40 -13.08
C VAL A 34 -6.15 3.79 -12.03
N VAL A 35 -6.03 5.07 -11.68
CA VAL A 35 -5.12 5.53 -10.61
C VAL A 35 -5.49 4.91 -9.26
N ALA A 36 -6.78 4.84 -8.94
CA ALA A 36 -7.28 4.20 -7.73
C ALA A 36 -6.82 2.74 -7.62
N TRP A 37 -6.95 1.97 -8.71
CA TRP A 37 -6.49 0.59 -8.80
C TRP A 37 -4.97 0.47 -8.68
N VAL A 38 -4.21 1.34 -9.33
CA VAL A 38 -2.74 1.35 -9.22
C VAL A 38 -2.30 1.58 -7.77
N LEU A 39 -2.96 2.49 -7.04
CA LEU A 39 -2.67 2.72 -5.62
C LEU A 39 -3.01 1.51 -4.75
N ILE A 40 -4.14 0.85 -5.00
CA ILE A 40 -4.56 -0.36 -4.27
C ILE A 40 -3.57 -1.51 -4.52
N VAL A 41 -3.22 -1.77 -5.79
CA VAL A 41 -2.27 -2.84 -6.15
C VAL A 41 -0.88 -2.53 -5.61
N GLY A 42 -0.40 -1.29 -5.74
CA GLY A 42 0.87 -0.86 -5.18
C GLY A 42 0.93 -1.02 -3.66
N ALA A 43 -0.15 -0.67 -2.95
CA ALA A 43 -0.28 -0.90 -1.53
C ALA A 43 -0.23 -2.39 -1.16
N ALA A 44 -0.94 -3.24 -1.91
CA ALA A 44 -0.94 -4.68 -1.68
C ALA A 44 0.46 -5.29 -1.86
N VAL A 45 1.16 -4.92 -2.94
CA VAL A 45 2.54 -5.37 -3.22
C VAL A 45 3.50 -4.89 -2.12
N LEU A 46 3.41 -3.61 -1.74
CA LEU A 46 4.28 -3.04 -0.70
C LEU A 46 4.04 -3.72 0.66
N GLY A 47 2.78 -3.97 1.01
CA GLY A 47 2.40 -4.74 2.19
C GLY A 47 2.95 -6.17 2.16
N ALA A 48 2.80 -6.87 1.03
CA ALA A 48 3.31 -8.23 0.84
C ALA A 48 4.84 -8.30 0.95
N ILE A 49 5.56 -7.38 0.30
CA ILE A 49 7.04 -7.27 0.41
C ILE A 49 7.43 -7.02 1.87
N THR A 50 6.75 -6.09 2.54
CA THR A 50 7.06 -5.77 3.93
C THR A 50 6.85 -6.98 4.84
N LEU A 51 5.76 -7.73 4.65
CA LEU A 51 5.52 -8.98 5.39
C LEU A 51 6.52 -10.08 5.04
N PHE A 52 6.95 -10.17 3.78
CA PHE A 52 7.98 -11.11 3.34
C PHE A 52 9.32 -10.82 4.01
N LEU A 53 9.74 -9.56 4.05
CA LEU A 53 10.96 -9.13 4.75
C LEU A 53 10.90 -9.38 6.26
N VAL A 54 9.72 -9.25 6.89
CA VAL A 54 9.53 -9.63 8.30
C VAL A 54 9.58 -11.15 8.49
N ARG A 55 9.04 -11.93 7.54
CA ARG A 55 8.98 -13.41 7.62
C ARG A 55 10.29 -14.10 7.24
N ALA A 56 11.17 -13.46 6.48
CA ALA A 56 12.45 -14.04 6.10
C ALA A 56 13.25 -14.39 7.39
N PRO A 57 13.52 -15.68 7.66
CA PRO A 57 14.42 -16.07 8.74
C PRO A 57 15.78 -15.47 8.42
N ARG A 58 16.36 -14.75 9.38
CA ARG A 58 17.74 -14.25 9.26
C ARG A 58 18.64 -15.49 9.31
N SER A 59 19.14 -15.93 8.16
CA SER A 59 20.12 -17.02 8.05
C SER A 59 21.49 -16.57 8.53
#